data_AF-A0AAN6F4H9-F1
#
_entry.id   AF-A0AAN6F4H9-F1
#
_cell.length_a   1.000
_cell.length_b   1.000
_cell.length_c   1.000
_cell.angle_alpha   90.00
_cell.angle_beta   90.00
_cell.angle_gamma   90.00
#
_symmetry.space_group_name_H-M   'P 1'
#
loop_
_entity.id
_entity.type
_entity.pdbx_description
1 polymer ?
#
loop_
_entity_poly.entity_id
_entity_poly.type
_entity_poly.pdbx_seq_one_letter_code
_entity_poly.pdbx_strand_id
1 'polypeptide(L)'
;MDLIHRRCASKTWDCDMPRYFSISMDHRTAAINVHWLKAQAGGGQYSFHTEELSIYSLRDPVRIRSLFRVIKNILDYGAQKRLPSLCSLLDEYRQKVIRGRAAANAQKTQPGK
;
A
#
# COMPACT_ATOMS: atom_id res chain seq x y z
N MET A 1 7.83 -12.24 -12.99
CA MET A 1 7.55 -12.45 -11.55
C MET A 1 7.16 -11.11 -10.95
N ASP A 2 5.86 -10.92 -10.74
CA ASP A 2 5.26 -9.65 -10.34
C ASP A 2 5.81 -9.13 -9.01
N LEU A 3 6.10 -7.82 -8.94
CA LEU A 3 6.56 -7.14 -7.71
C LEU A 3 5.58 -7.38 -6.54
N ILE A 4 4.29 -7.51 -6.85
CA ILE A 4 3.21 -7.78 -5.89
C ILE A 4 3.36 -9.19 -5.28
N HIS A 5 3.64 -10.19 -6.10
CA HIS A 5 3.83 -11.59 -5.68
C HIS A 5 5.01 -11.74 -4.70
N ARG A 6 6.15 -11.12 -5.02
CA ARG A 6 7.33 -11.12 -4.11
C ARG A 6 7.07 -10.34 -2.82
N ARG A 7 6.18 -9.35 -2.84
CA ARG A 7 5.88 -8.49 -1.69
C ARG A 7 4.94 -9.19 -0.70
N CYS A 8 3.88 -9.84 -1.16
CA CYS A 8 2.98 -10.64 -0.32
C CYS A 8 3.63 -11.94 0.21
N ALA A 9 4.57 -12.53 -0.55
CA ALA A 9 5.30 -13.72 -0.09
C ALA A 9 6.29 -13.43 1.07
N SER A 10 6.59 -12.15 1.35
CA SER A 10 7.35 -11.79 2.54
C SER A 10 6.43 -11.88 3.77
N LYS A 11 6.82 -12.69 4.77
CA LYS A 11 6.07 -12.89 6.04
C LYS A 11 5.70 -11.60 6.79
N THR A 12 6.25 -10.47 6.36
CA THR A 12 6.07 -9.15 6.95
C THR A 12 4.90 -8.34 6.38
N TRP A 13 4.24 -8.80 5.31
CA TRP A 13 3.31 -7.95 4.54
C TRP A 13 1.94 -8.62 4.34
N ASP A 14 0.99 -8.30 5.22
CA ASP A 14 -0.39 -8.82 5.17
C ASP A 14 -1.19 -8.19 4.03
N CYS A 15 -1.40 -8.93 2.93
CA CYS A 15 -2.07 -8.42 1.74
C CYS A 15 -3.57 -8.18 1.96
N ASP A 16 -4.18 -8.89 2.90
CA ASP A 16 -5.61 -8.79 3.19
C ASP A 16 -5.96 -7.53 4.00
N MET A 17 -4.97 -6.76 4.45
CA MET A 17 -5.21 -5.48 5.13
C MET A 17 -5.59 -4.33 4.17
N PRO A 18 -6.50 -3.43 4.59
CA PRO A 18 -6.75 -2.14 3.97
C PRO A 18 -5.47 -1.37 3.60
N ARG A 19 -5.34 -0.96 2.33
CA ARG A 19 -4.10 -0.34 1.83
C ARG A 19 -4.20 1.09 1.39
N TYR A 20 -5.26 1.40 0.67
CA TYR A 20 -5.46 2.70 0.04
C TYR A 20 -6.87 3.16 0.32
N PHE A 21 -7.03 4.46 0.45
CA PHE A 21 -8.34 5.09 0.52
C PHE A 21 -8.55 5.88 -0.76
N SER A 22 -9.78 5.91 -1.26
CA SER A 22 -10.19 6.82 -2.32
C SER A 22 -11.47 7.53 -1.92
N ILE A 23 -11.78 8.59 -2.66
CA ILE A 23 -12.99 9.37 -2.47
C ILE A 23 -13.68 9.45 -3.83
N SER A 24 -14.93 9.00 -3.89
CA SER A 24 -15.79 9.19 -5.05
C SER A 24 -16.83 10.25 -4.69
N MET A 25 -17.00 11.26 -5.53
CA MET A 25 -17.84 12.41 -5.21
C MET A 25 -18.68 12.82 -6.41
N ASP A 26 -19.95 13.12 -6.16
CA ASP A 26 -20.85 13.78 -7.11
C ASP A 26 -21.38 15.09 -6.51
N HIS A 27 -22.41 15.67 -7.13
CA HIS A 27 -23.01 16.93 -6.69
C HIS A 27 -23.85 16.84 -5.40
N ARG A 28 -24.12 15.64 -4.86
CA ARG A 28 -24.95 15.42 -3.66
C ARG A 28 -24.21 14.70 -2.56
N THR A 29 -23.25 13.84 -2.90
CA THR A 29 -22.65 12.88 -1.98
C THR A 29 -21.17 12.72 -2.21
N ALA A 30 -20.47 12.34 -1.15
CA ALA A 30 -19.09 11.88 -1.19
C ALA A 30 -18.98 10.54 -0.46
N ALA A 31 -18.45 9.53 -1.13
CA ALA A 31 -18.17 8.21 -0.59
C ALA A 31 -16.67 8.05 -0.32
N ILE A 32 -16.34 7.53 0.86
CA ILE A 32 -14.98 7.09 1.19
C ILE A 32 -14.91 5.59 0.93
N ASN A 33 -13.96 5.19 0.08
CA ASN A 33 -13.71 3.78 -0.24
C ASN A 33 -12.36 3.34 0.31
N VAL A 34 -12.24 2.05 0.57
CA VAL A 34 -10.99 1.41 0.96
C VAL A 34 -10.65 0.26 0.02
N HIS A 35 -9.36 0.12 -0.27
CA HIS A 35 -8.85 -0.83 -1.25
C HIS A 35 -7.75 -1.69 -0.67
N TRP A 36 -7.77 -2.98 -1.02
CA TRP A 36 -6.73 -3.94 -0.64
C TRP A 36 -6.58 -5.04 -1.68
N LEU A 37 -5.55 -5.87 -1.52
CA LEU A 37 -5.23 -6.95 -2.44
C LEU A 37 -5.47 -8.28 -1.74
N LYS A 38 -6.43 -9.07 -2.19
CA LYS A 38 -6.66 -10.38 -1.60
C LYS A 38 -5.92 -11.44 -2.39
N ALA A 39 -5.20 -12.32 -1.69
CA ALA A 39 -4.65 -13.52 -2.31
C ALA A 39 -5.78 -14.54 -2.54
N GLN A 40 -5.93 -15.08 -3.75
CA GLN A 40 -6.86 -16.19 -3.96
C GLN A 40 -6.32 -17.48 -3.34
N ALA A 41 -7.23 -18.27 -2.76
CA ALA A 41 -6.93 -19.62 -2.30
C ALA A 41 -6.43 -20.45 -3.50
N GLY A 42 -5.15 -20.86 -3.47
CA GLY A 42 -4.48 -21.50 -4.62
C GLY A 42 -3.21 -20.80 -5.09
N GLY A 43 -2.86 -19.64 -4.51
CA GLY A 43 -1.48 -19.11 -4.53
C GLY A 43 -0.99 -18.48 -5.83
N GLY A 44 -1.86 -18.28 -6.84
CA GLY A 44 -1.46 -17.76 -8.15
C GLY A 44 -1.92 -16.34 -8.47
N GLN A 45 -3.09 -15.92 -7.98
CA GLN A 45 -3.78 -14.73 -8.47
C GLN A 45 -4.18 -13.79 -7.33
N TYR A 46 -3.94 -12.49 -7.52
CA TYR A 46 -4.40 -11.43 -6.62
C TYR A 46 -5.61 -10.73 -7.24
N SER A 47 -6.63 -10.48 -6.43
CA SER A 47 -7.77 -9.65 -6.81
C SER A 47 -7.69 -8.29 -6.10
N PHE A 48 -8.04 -7.24 -6.83
CA PHE A 48 -8.20 -5.91 -6.26
C PHE A 48 -9.60 -5.79 -5.65
N HIS A 49 -9.66 -5.57 -4.34
CA HIS A 49 -10.91 -5.39 -3.61
C HIS A 49 -11.13 -3.92 -3.29
N THR A 50 -12.39 -3.53 -3.33
CA THR A 50 -12.85 -2.20 -2.96
C THR A 50 -14.10 -2.34 -2.11
N GLU A 51 -14.18 -1.59 -1.02
CA GLU A 51 -15.37 -1.49 -0.17
C GLU A 51 -15.65 -0.03 0.15
N GLU A 52 -16.92 0.35 0.08
CA GLU A 52 -17.38 1.65 0.51
C GLU A 52 -17.50 1.66 2.05
N LEU A 53 -16.75 2.54 2.71
CA LEU A 53 -16.74 2.65 4.17
C LEU A 53 -17.82 3.58 4.70
N SER A 54 -18.07 4.68 3.99
CA SER A 54 -19.03 5.70 4.43
C SER A 54 -19.42 6.66 3.32
N ILE A 55 -20.68 7.12 3.35
CA ILE A 55 -21.22 8.16 2.47
C ILE A 55 -21.58 9.40 3.29
N TYR A 56 -21.24 10.57 2.76
CA TYR A 56 -21.55 11.88 3.33
C TYR A 56 -22.42 12.68 2.37
N SER A 57 -23.52 13.23 2.86
CA SER A 57 -24.31 14.22 2.12
C SER A 57 -23.55 15.54 2.06
N LEU A 58 -23.45 16.11 0.86
CA LEU A 58 -22.86 17.43 0.58
C LEU A 58 -23.88 18.57 0.72
N ARG A 59 -25.10 18.26 1.13
CA ARG A 59 -26.14 19.27 1.42
C ARG A 59 -26.21 19.64 2.89
N ASP A 60 -25.55 18.87 3.74
CA ASP A 60 -25.54 19.06 5.19
C ASP A 60 -24.16 19.58 5.63
N PRO A 61 -24.06 20.83 6.13
CA PRO A 61 -22.81 21.40 6.62
C PRO A 61 -22.11 20.58 7.71
N VAL A 62 -22.87 19.86 8.55
CA VAL A 62 -22.31 18.98 9.59
C VAL A 62 -21.62 17.78 8.95
N ARG A 63 -22.25 17.19 7.94
CA ARG A 63 -21.69 16.04 7.19
C ARG A 63 -20.48 16.46 6.37
N ILE A 64 -20.49 17.66 5.77
CA ILE A 64 -19.31 18.22 5.08
C ILE A 64 -18.13 18.35 6.05
N ARG A 65 -18.33 18.93 7.24
CA ARG A 65 -17.26 19.02 8.26
C ARG A 65 -16.75 17.64 8.68
N SER A 66 -17.65 16.66 8.80
CA SER A 66 -17.29 15.29 9.13
C SER A 66 -16.45 14.64 8.03
N LEU A 67 -16.83 14.84 6.76
CA LEU A 67 -16.05 14.41 5.60
C LEU A 67 -14.64 15.02 5.62
N PHE A 68 -14.50 16.34 5.82
CA PHE A 68 -13.19 16.99 5.91
C PHE A 68 -12.31 16.40 7.01
N ARG A 69 -12.88 16.08 8.18
CA ARG A 69 -12.14 15.43 9.27
C ARG A 69 -11.66 14.03 8.87
N VAL A 70 -12.49 13.25 8.19
CA VAL A 70 -12.12 11.92 7.70
C VAL A 70 -10.99 12.00 6.67
N ILE A 71 -11.10 12.93 5.72
CA ILE A 71 -10.04 13.18 4.72
C ILE A 71 -8.74 13.55 5.42
N LYS A 72 -8.78 14.48 6.38
CA LYS A 72 -7.61 14.85 7.16
C LYS A 72 -7.00 13.64 7.87
N ASN A 73 -7.81 12.84 8.56
CA ASN A 73 -7.32 11.67 9.28
C ASN A 73 -6.66 10.65 8.33
N ILE A 74 -7.19 10.46 7.13
CA ILE A 74 -6.60 9.59 6.09
C ILE A 74 -5.23 10.13 5.65
N LEU A 75 -5.14 11.44 5.38
CA LEU A 75 -3.89 12.09 4.98
C LEU A 75 -2.84 12.04 6.11
N ASP A 76 -3.24 12.34 7.34
CA ASP A 76 -2.38 12.27 8.53
C ASP A 76 -1.87 10.84 8.76
N TYR A 77 -2.74 9.83 8.64
CA TYR A 77 -2.35 8.43 8.68
C TYR A 77 -1.32 8.08 7.59
N GLY A 78 -1.56 8.56 6.36
CA GLY A 78 -0.65 8.40 5.23
C GLY A 78 0.73 8.98 5.51
N ALA A 79 0.78 10.26 5.93
CA ALA A 79 2.01 10.99 6.15
C ALA A 79 2.80 10.49 7.37
N GLN A 80 2.11 10.19 8.47
CA GLN A 80 2.76 9.90 9.75
C GLN A 80 3.07 8.43 9.97
N LYS A 81 2.26 7.51 9.42
CA LYS A 81 2.43 6.06 9.64
C LYS A 81 2.88 5.34 8.39
N ARG A 82 2.20 5.54 7.27
CA ARG A 82 2.43 4.74 6.06
C ARG A 82 3.69 5.15 5.31
N LEU A 83 3.89 6.46 5.10
CA LEU A 83 5.01 6.95 4.32
C LEU A 83 6.36 6.60 4.95
N PRO A 84 6.61 6.80 6.27
CA PRO A 84 7.88 6.40 6.88
C PRO A 84 8.15 4.90 6.76
N SER A 85 7.13 4.07 7.04
CA SER A 85 7.24 2.61 6.90
C SER A 85 7.59 2.20 5.46
N LEU A 86 6.96 2.83 4.46
CA LEU A 86 7.27 2.57 3.06
C LEU A 86 8.70 2.97 2.70
N CYS A 87 9.16 4.15 3.16
CA CYS A 87 10.53 4.60 2.94
C CYS A 87 11.53 3.61 3.53
N SER A 88 11.35 3.18 4.78
CA SER A 88 12.23 2.19 5.42
C SER A 88 12.29 0.88 4.64
N LEU A 89 11.15 0.38 4.14
CA LEU A 89 11.11 -0.85 3.32
C LEU A 89 11.83 -0.67 1.98
N LEU A 90 11.72 0.50 1.36
CA LEU A 90 12.44 0.81 0.11
C LEU A 90 13.95 0.91 0.36
N ASP A 91 14.37 1.50 1.46
CA ASP A 91 15.78 1.57 1.86
C ASP A 91 16.35 0.18 2.13
N GLU A 92 15.63 -0.67 2.86
CA GLU A 92 16.02 -2.07 3.07
C GLU A 92 16.18 -2.84 1.75
N TYR A 93 15.22 -2.67 0.84
CA TYR A 93 15.28 -3.29 -0.48
C TYR A 93 16.49 -2.80 -1.26
N ARG A 94 16.75 -1.48 -1.28
CA ARG A 94 17.92 -0.89 -1.91
C ARG A 94 19.21 -1.49 -1.36
N GLN A 95 19.32 -1.62 -0.04
CA GLN A 95 20.48 -2.24 0.62
C GLN A 95 20.65 -3.71 0.25
N LYS A 96 19.56 -4.47 0.12
CA LYS A 96 19.61 -5.88 -0.34
C LYS A 96 20.11 -5.98 -1.78
N VAL A 97 19.63 -5.11 -2.67
CA VAL A 97 20.06 -5.08 -4.08
C VAL A 97 21.54 -4.71 -4.21
N ILE A 98 22.00 -3.69 -3.47
CA ILE A 98 23.41 -3.29 -3.47
C ILE A 98 24.30 -4.42 -2.97
N ARG A 99 23.96 -5.05 -1.84
CA ARG A 99 24.72 -6.18 -1.29
C ARG A 99 24.76 -7.37 -2.24
N GLY A 100 23.62 -7.71 -2.87
CA GLY A 100 23.56 -8.76 -3.87
C GLY A 100 24.47 -8.50 -5.09
N ARG A 101 24.52 -7.25 -5.56
CA ARG A 101 25.42 -6.84 -6.65
C ARG A 101 26.89 -6.90 -6.24
N ALA A 102 27.23 -6.46 -5.02
CA ALA A 102 28.59 -6.54 -4.50
C ALA A 102 29.08 -7.99 -4.35
N ALA A 103 28.23 -8.90 -3.85
CA ALA A 103 28.54 -10.31 -3.73
C ALA A 103 28.73 -10.99 -5.10
N ALA A 104 27.89 -10.66 -6.09
CA ALA A 104 28.01 -11.18 -7.46
C ALA A 104 29.30 -10.69 -8.16
N ASN A 105 29.73 -9.45 -7.90
CA ASN A 105 30.99 -8.93 -8.42
C ASN A 105 32.21 -9.57 -7.74
N ALA A 106 32.17 -9.80 -6.43
CA ALA A 106 33.24 -10.48 -5.71
C ALA A 106 33.46 -11.93 -6.21
N GLN A 107 32.38 -12.65 -6.56
CA GLN A 107 32.47 -14.00 -7.15
C GLN A 107 33.09 -14.01 -8.56
N LYS A 108 32.92 -12.92 -9.34
CA LYS A 108 33.59 -12.77 -10.65
C LYS A 108 35.09 -12.46 -10.55
N THR A 109 35.56 -12.06 -9.36
CA THR A 109 36.96 -11.63 -9.15
C THR A 109 37.81 -12.70 -8.46
N GLN A 110 37.25 -13.87 -8.12
CA GLN A 110 38.03 -15.04 -7.72
C GLN A 110 38.51 -15.76 -9.00
N PRO A 111 39.83 -15.77 -9.31
CA PRO A 111 40.37 -16.58 -10.39
C PRO A 111 40.26 -18.06 -10.00
N GLY A 112 39.95 -18.92 -10.97
CA GLY A 112 40.00 -20.36 -10.81
C GLY A 112 41.36 -20.79 -10.25
N LYS A 113 41.32 -21.64 -9.21
CA LYS A 113 42.47 -22.46 -8.81
C LYS A 113 42.77 -23.50 -9.87
#